data_AF-A0A8J3UGG1-F1
#
_entry.id   AF-A0A8J3UGG1-F1
#
_cell.length_a   1.000
_cell.length_b   1.000
_cell.length_c   1.000
_cell.angle_alpha   90.00
_cell.angle_beta   90.00
_cell.angle_gamma   90.00
#
_symmetry.space_group_name_H-M   'P 1'
#
loop_
_entity.id
_entity.type
_entity.pdbx_description
1 polymer ?
#
loop_
_entity_poly.entity_id
_entity_poly.type
_entity_poly.pdbx_seq_one_letter_code
_entity_poly.pdbx_strand_id
1 'polypeptide(L)'
;MERLDVENDQHYMQAYLRDDGTYWLEYREGDADAHFQTSSRNLGLMCQAFTMWLYRLPGWREPFDWHRWSDESALEHSDSEALDGEPTG
;
A
#
# COMPACT_ATOMS: atom_id res chain seq x y z
N MET A 1 15.97 -8.82 16.63
CA MET A 1 16.23 -8.57 15.20
C MET A 1 16.32 -7.07 15.06
N GLU A 2 17.50 -6.56 14.70
CA GLU A 2 17.71 -5.14 14.43
C GLU A 2 17.29 -4.89 12.97
N ARG A 3 16.38 -3.94 12.73
CA ARG A 3 16.01 -3.55 11.38
C ARG A 3 17.21 -2.83 10.79
N LEU A 4 17.91 -3.48 9.85
CA LEU A 4 18.93 -2.82 9.05
C LEU A 4 18.20 -1.80 8.18
N ASP A 5 18.20 -0.54 8.60
CA ASP A 5 17.81 0.61 7.78
C ASP A 5 18.86 0.78 6.67
N VAL A 6 18.84 -0.16 5.73
CA VAL A 6 19.41 0.10 4.40
C VAL A 6 18.42 1.05 3.77
N GLU A 7 18.79 2.31 3.59
CA GLU A 7 18.15 3.23 2.63
C GLU A 7 18.18 2.52 1.27
N ASN A 8 17.11 1.78 1.00
CA ASN A 8 16.99 0.96 -0.18
C ASN A 8 16.00 1.71 -1.07
N ASP A 9 16.50 2.11 -2.24
CA ASP A 9 15.81 2.92 -3.25
C ASP A 9 14.59 2.14 -3.79
N GLN A 10 13.51 2.10 -3.00
CA GLN A 10 12.40 1.19 -3.16
C GLN A 10 11.34 1.83 -4.06
N HIS A 11 11.16 1.27 -5.25
CA HIS A 11 10.09 1.65 -6.16
C HIS A 11 9.09 0.51 -6.29
N TYR A 12 7.96 0.61 -5.61
CA TYR A 12 6.90 -0.39 -5.71
C TYR A 12 5.51 0.23 -5.62
N MET A 13 4.55 -0.55 -6.07
CA MET A 13 3.13 -0.37 -5.78
C MET A 13 2.59 -1.72 -5.33
N GLN A 14 1.86 -1.77 -4.22
CA GLN A 14 1.23 -2.99 -3.71
C GLN A 14 -0.22 -2.73 -3.34
N ALA A 15 -1.08 -3.74 -3.46
CA ALA A 15 -2.46 -3.66 -3.02
C ALA A 15 -2.84 -4.79 -2.08
N TYR A 16 -3.67 -4.46 -1.12
CA TYR A 16 -4.27 -5.38 -0.16
C TYR A 16 -5.79 -5.29 -0.23
N LEU A 17 -6.49 -6.42 -0.28
CA LEU A 17 -7.94 -6.48 -0.15
C LEU A 17 -8.28 -6.73 1.32
N ARG A 18 -8.93 -5.75 1.95
CA ARG A 18 -9.43 -5.88 3.32
C ARG A 18 -10.70 -6.72 3.37
N ASP A 19 -11.00 -7.25 4.56
CA ASP A 19 -12.20 -8.08 4.81
C ASP A 19 -13.53 -7.35 4.52
N ASP A 20 -13.53 -6.02 4.62
CA ASP A 20 -14.70 -5.18 4.33
C ASP A 20 -14.93 -4.95 2.81
N GLY A 21 -14.08 -5.55 1.96
CA GLY A 21 -14.10 -5.42 0.51
C GLY A 21 -13.43 -4.15 -0.03
N THR A 22 -12.76 -3.37 0.82
CA THR A 22 -12.00 -2.19 0.41
C THR A 22 -10.59 -2.59 -0.02
N TYR A 23 -10.15 -2.11 -1.18
CA TYR A 23 -8.76 -2.22 -1.59
C TYR A 23 -7.95 -1.08 -0.99
N TRP A 24 -6.84 -1.42 -0.38
CA TRP A 24 -5.78 -0.49 -0.01
C TRP A 24 -4.67 -0.54 -1.05
N LEU A 25 -4.15 0.61 -1.43
CA LEU A 25 -3.09 0.74 -2.42
C LEU A 25 -1.96 1.56 -1.79
N GLU A 26 -0.77 0.98 -1.76
CA GLU A 26 0.45 1.58 -1.24
C GLU A 26 1.43 1.78 -2.39
N TYR A 27 2.18 2.89 -2.33
CA TYR A 27 3.15 3.27 -3.34
C TYR A 27 4.39 3.91 -2.72
N ARG A 28 5.57 3.47 -3.15
CA ARG A 28 6.87 4.08 -2.82
C ARG A 28 7.63 4.55 -4.05
N GLU A 29 8.25 5.73 -3.94
CA GLU A 29 9.07 6.36 -4.98
C GLU A 29 10.53 6.57 -4.54
N GLY A 30 11.27 5.48 -4.31
CA GLY A 30 12.71 5.51 -4.05
C GLY A 30 13.06 5.91 -2.61
N ASP A 31 12.42 6.96 -2.10
CA ASP A 31 12.64 7.47 -0.75
C ASP A 31 11.57 6.96 0.24
N ALA A 32 11.97 6.75 1.50
CA ALA A 32 11.05 6.53 2.62
C ALA A 32 10.10 7.72 2.81
N ASP A 33 10.55 8.93 2.50
CA ASP A 33 9.73 10.15 2.52
C ASP A 33 8.77 10.25 1.33
N ALA A 34 8.94 9.41 0.32
CA ALA A 34 8.05 9.30 -0.83
C ALA A 34 7.20 8.03 -0.76
N HIS A 35 6.56 7.82 0.40
CA HIS A 35 5.70 6.69 0.71
C HIS A 35 4.25 7.15 0.89
N PHE A 36 3.32 6.56 0.14
CA PHE A 36 1.93 7.01 0.05
C PHE A 36 0.95 5.84 0.08
N GLN A 37 -0.27 6.11 0.57
CA GLN A 37 -1.39 5.18 0.59
C GLN A 37 -2.68 5.84 0.09
N THR A 38 -3.57 5.02 -0.44
CA THR A 38 -4.97 5.38 -0.72
C THR A 38 -5.87 4.15 -0.60
N SER A 39 -7.19 4.36 -0.67
CA SER A 39 -8.17 3.28 -0.59
C SER A 39 -9.30 3.47 -1.59
N SER A 40 -9.85 2.37 -2.11
CA SER A 40 -11.01 2.40 -2.97
C SER A 40 -11.74 1.07 -2.94
N ARG A 41 -13.07 1.09 -3.08
CA ARG A 41 -13.88 -0.12 -3.35
C ARG A 41 -13.98 -0.44 -4.85
N ASN A 42 -13.43 0.42 -5.71
CA ASN A 42 -13.48 0.26 -7.16
C ASN A 42 -12.23 -0.47 -7.68
N LEU A 43 -12.35 -1.78 -7.90
CA LEU A 43 -11.27 -2.60 -8.47
C LEU A 43 -10.79 -2.09 -9.84
N GLY A 44 -11.69 -1.61 -10.70
CA GLY A 44 -11.32 -1.10 -12.01
C GLY A 44 -10.39 0.11 -11.92
N LEU A 45 -10.65 1.00 -10.97
CA LEU A 45 -9.79 2.14 -10.66
C LEU A 45 -8.39 1.68 -10.19
N MET A 46 -8.35 0.67 -9.31
CA MET A 46 -7.09 0.10 -8.81
C MET A 46 -6.27 -0.56 -9.93
N CYS A 47 -6.90 -1.37 -10.78
CA CYS A 47 -6.23 -2.00 -11.92
C CYS A 47 -5.72 -0.97 -12.93
N GLN A 48 -6.48 0.10 -13.18
CA GLN A 48 -6.05 1.21 -14.04
C GLN A 48 -4.80 1.89 -13.48
N ALA A 49 -4.80 2.23 -12.19
CA ALA A 49 -3.67 2.86 -11.52
C ALA A 49 -2.40 2.01 -11.64
N PHE A 50 -2.51 0.73 -11.29
CA PHE A 50 -1.40 -0.24 -11.39
C PHE A 50 -0.85 -0.36 -12.81
N THR A 51 -1.73 -0.50 -13.78
CA THR A 51 -1.35 -0.65 -15.19
C THR A 51 -0.63 0.60 -15.68
N MET A 52 -1.19 1.78 -15.41
CA MET A 52 -0.59 3.04 -15.82
C MET A 52 0.75 3.29 -15.12
N TRP A 53 0.85 2.98 -13.83
CA TRP A 53 2.11 3.05 -13.08
C TRP A 53 3.19 2.14 -13.68
N LEU A 54 2.84 0.87 -13.93
CA LEU A 54 3.75 -0.14 -14.50
C LEU A 54 4.30 0.30 -15.87
N TYR A 55 3.44 0.89 -16.72
CA TYR A 55 3.83 1.39 -18.03
C TYR A 55 4.38 2.83 -18.01
N ARG A 56 4.55 3.45 -16.83
CA ARG A 56 5.00 4.84 -16.66
C ARG A 56 4.16 5.86 -17.42
N LEU A 57 2.85 5.61 -17.52
CA LEU A 57 1.90 6.54 -18.13
C LEU A 57 1.56 7.65 -17.12
N PRO A 58 1.42 8.92 -17.56
CA PRO A 58 1.06 10.02 -16.68
C PRO A 58 -0.39 9.89 -16.18
N GLY A 59 -0.73 10.54 -15.06
CA GLY A 59 -2.11 10.69 -14.57
C GLY A 59 -2.62 9.55 -13.68
N TRP A 60 -1.83 8.51 -13.42
CA TRP A 60 -2.24 7.38 -12.56
C TRP A 60 -2.56 7.76 -11.11
N ARG A 61 -2.05 8.91 -10.63
CA ARG A 61 -2.30 9.42 -9.28
C ARG A 61 -3.62 10.19 -9.16
N GLU A 62 -4.07 10.83 -10.23
CA GLU A 62 -5.18 11.80 -10.24
C GLU A 62 -6.52 11.27 -9.73
N PRO A 63 -6.89 10.00 -9.94
CA PRO A 63 -8.20 9.50 -9.50
C PRO A 63 -8.31 9.22 -7.99
N PHE A 64 -7.23 9.43 -7.22
CA PHE A 64 -7.17 9.07 -5.81
C PHE A 64 -6.72 10.24 -4.94
N ASP A 65 -7.24 10.25 -3.72
CA ASP A 65 -6.70 11.05 -2.64
C ASP A 65 -5.56 10.26 -1.97
N TRP A 66 -4.33 10.59 -2.33
CA TRP A 66 -3.13 9.98 -1.75
C TRP A 66 -2.77 10.66 -0.43
N HIS A 67 -2.50 9.83 0.57
CA HIS A 67 -2.06 10.26 1.89
C HIS A 67 -0.64 9.79 2.08
N ARG A 68 0.24 10.62 2.65
CA ARG A 68 1.59 10.17 3.02
C ARG A 68 1.45 9.10 4.10
N TRP A 69 2.20 8.01 3.94
CA TRP A 69 2.25 6.95 4.95
C TRP A 69 2.88 7.51 6.23
N SER A 70 2.22 7.35 7.38
CA SER A 70 2.81 7.59 8.70
C SER A 70 2.95 6.26 9.46
N ASP A 71 3.90 6.16 10.39
CA ASP A 71 4.09 4.96 11.21
C ASP A 71 2.82 4.53 11.98
N GLU A 72 1.91 5.47 12.30
CA GLU A 72 0.63 5.15 12.93
C GLU A 72 -0.31 4.35 12.00
N SER A 73 -0.23 4.54 10.67
CA SER A 73 -0.98 3.74 9.70
C SER A 73 -0.49 2.29 9.61
N ALA A 74 0.75 1.99 10.03
CA ALA A 74 1.28 0.64 10.05
C ALA A 74 0.67 -0.24 11.16
N LEU A 75 0.24 0.36 12.27
CA LEU A 75 -0.41 -0.35 13.39
C LEU A 75 -1.80 -0.88 12.99
N GLU A 76 -2.54 -0.13 12.17
CA GLU A 76 -3.84 -0.58 11.63
C GLU A 76 -3.70 -1.71 10.59
N HIS A 77 -2.53 -1.84 9.96
CA HIS A 77 -2.22 -2.94 9.05
C HIS A 77 -1.83 -4.22 9.80
N SER A 78 -1.04 -4.08 10.87
CA SER A 78 -0.58 -5.20 11.70
C SER A 78 -1.72 -5.92 12.42
N ASP A 79 -2.77 -5.23 12.85
CA ASP A 79 -3.92 -5.86 13.51
C ASP A 79 -4.77 -6.71 12.55
N SER A 80 -4.69 -6.47 11.24
CA SER A 80 -5.38 -7.28 10.22
C SER A 80 -4.64 -8.58 9.88
N GLU A 81 -3.30 -8.62 10.00
CA GLU A 81 -2.51 -9.85 9.80
C GLU A 81 -2.54 -10.80 11.02
N ALA A 82 -2.92 -10.30 12.20
CA ALA A 82 -2.84 -11.07 13.45
C ALA A 82 -4.01 -12.04 13.69
N LEU A 83 -5.05 -12.06 12.85
CA LEU A 83 -6.24 -12.91 13.04
C LEU A 83 -6.14 -14.30 12.38
N ASP A 84 -5.09 -14.57 11.59
CA ASP A 84 -4.87 -15.86 10.91
C ASP A 84 -3.82 -16.77 11.60
N GLY A 85 -3.59 -16.57 12.91
CA GLY A 85 -2.83 -17.49 13.76
C GLY A 85 -3.73 -18.50 14.48
N GLU A 86 -3.71 -19.76 14.03
CA GLU A 86 -4.53 -20.89 14.51
C GLU A 86 -4.70 -21.05 16.05
N PRO A 87 -5.83 -21.64 16.50
CA PRO A 87 -6.00 -22.09 17.88
C PRO A 87 -5.18 -23.36 18.11
N THR A 88 -4.27 -23.34 19.09
CA THR A 88 -3.72 -24.57 19.66
C THR A 88 -4.61 -24.98 20.83
N GLY A 89 -5.16 -26.20 20.73
CA GLY A 89 -6.10 -26.79 21.69
C GLY A 89 -5.49 -27.30 22.99
#